data_AF-A0A8C5DRW7-F1
#
_entry.id   AF-A0A8C5DRW7-F1
#
_cell.length_a   1.000
_cell.length_b   1.000
_cell.length_c   1.000
_cell.angle_alpha   90.00
_cell.angle_beta   90.00
_cell.angle_gamma   90.00
#
_symmetry.space_group_name_H-M   'P 1'
#
loop_
_entity.id
_entity.type
_entity.pdbx_description
1 polymer ?
#
loop_
_entity_poly.entity_id
_entity_poly.type
_entity_poly.pdbx_seq_one_letter_code
_entity_poly.pdbx_strand_id
1 'polypeptide(L)'
;PAALLSSSSSLLLSLLLAQLPVFTSAFTTPRPFDKLSDKTRNLMRLTQELLVREKHAIYPDVFQHRFQSLPEMSNRSANDLSNLELKSTLSQLHADLKMYKQHFEWLSNVLKKHHRPAAEKELVAIIEEVKSLLSMLERQMLTAEAPRLTQATPSFSTHPTSHFDVLKSSKALLKHFKFYCDWASRAFISLNQP
;
A
#
# COMPACT_ATOMS: atom_id res chain seq x y z
N PRO A 1 10.18 66.38 -25.47
CA PRO A 1 10.42 64.94 -25.73
C PRO A 1 10.97 64.25 -24.47
N ALA A 2 10.25 63.23 -24.02
CA ALA A 2 10.35 62.62 -22.72
C ALA A 2 11.50 61.62 -22.61
N ALA A 3 12.26 61.70 -21.52
CA ALA A 3 12.98 60.59 -20.89
C ALA A 3 13.47 61.08 -19.51
N LEU A 4 13.71 60.15 -18.58
CA LEU A 4 14.31 60.34 -17.24
C LEU A 4 13.35 60.48 -16.04
N LEU A 5 12.16 59.85 -16.08
CA LEU A 5 11.36 59.60 -14.86
C LEU A 5 11.26 58.12 -14.47
N SER A 6 12.04 57.23 -15.10
CA SER A 6 11.94 55.77 -14.88
C SER A 6 12.87 55.21 -13.80
N SER A 7 13.88 55.95 -13.33
CA SER A 7 14.98 55.34 -12.56
C SER A 7 14.68 55.20 -11.06
N SER A 8 13.94 56.14 -10.47
CA SER A 8 13.71 56.17 -9.01
C SER A 8 12.65 55.15 -8.57
N SER A 9 11.62 54.92 -9.38
CA SER A 9 10.56 53.96 -9.11
C SER A 9 11.05 52.51 -9.17
N SER A 10 12.01 52.22 -10.05
CA SER A 10 12.66 50.91 -10.16
C SER A 10 13.49 50.58 -8.92
N LEU A 11 14.26 51.55 -8.41
CA LEU A 11 15.10 51.34 -7.22
C LEU A 11 14.27 51.11 -5.95
N LEU A 12 13.16 51.85 -5.80
CA LEU A 12 12.23 51.65 -4.69
C LEU A 12 11.53 50.28 -4.76
N LEU A 13 11.14 49.83 -5.97
CA LEU A 13 10.55 48.50 -6.15
C LEU A 13 11.57 47.39 -5.85
N SER A 14 12.83 47.57 -6.27
CA SER A 14 13.92 46.64 -5.95
C SER A 14 14.26 46.61 -4.44
N LEU A 15 14.21 47.75 -3.75
CA LEU A 15 14.38 47.81 -2.29
C LEU A 15 13.20 47.19 -1.54
N LEU A 16 11.97 47.39 -2.02
CA LEU A 16 10.78 46.78 -1.42
C LEU A 16 10.80 45.25 -1.57
N LEU A 17 11.21 44.74 -2.75
CA LEU A 17 11.39 43.31 -3.01
C LEU A 17 12.54 42.69 -2.19
N ALA A 18 13.60 43.45 -1.93
CA ALA A 18 14.71 43.01 -1.08
C ALA A 18 14.36 42.96 0.43
N GLN A 19 13.25 43.60 0.83
CA GLN A 19 12.74 43.61 2.21
C GLN A 19 11.63 42.59 2.44
N LEU A 20 11.17 41.87 1.41
CA LEU A 20 10.27 40.75 1.62
C LEU A 20 11.06 39.64 2.31
N PRO A 21 10.65 39.18 3.52
CA PRO A 21 11.21 37.98 4.10
C PRO A 21 10.97 36.85 3.08
N VAL A 22 12.06 36.42 2.46
CA VAL A 22 12.07 35.32 1.50
C VAL A 22 11.38 34.16 2.19
N PHE A 23 10.23 33.82 1.63
CA PHE A 23 9.41 32.65 1.87
C PHE A 23 9.88 31.80 3.04
N THR A 24 9.07 31.82 4.10
CA THR A 24 8.99 30.74 5.06
C THR A 24 9.07 29.43 4.29
N SER A 25 10.24 28.79 4.29
CA SER A 25 10.36 27.40 3.89
C SER A 25 9.49 26.67 4.89
N ALA A 26 8.25 26.39 4.49
CA ALA A 26 7.42 25.43 5.15
C ALA A 26 8.16 24.11 4.98
N PHE A 27 9.09 23.83 5.89
CA PHE A 27 9.55 22.48 6.15
C PHE A 27 8.32 21.75 6.65
N THR A 28 7.49 21.27 5.71
CA THR A 28 6.49 20.27 6.01
C THR A 28 7.28 19.08 6.52
N THR A 29 7.31 18.93 7.83
CA THR A 29 7.86 17.75 8.47
C THR A 29 7.20 16.54 7.80
N PRO A 30 7.97 15.54 7.33
CA PRO A 30 7.40 14.38 6.67
C PRO A 30 6.36 13.75 7.60
N ARG A 31 5.11 13.66 7.15
CA ARG A 31 4.06 13.12 8.02
C ARG A 31 4.33 11.63 8.24
N PRO A 32 4.10 11.11 9.46
CA PRO A 32 4.54 9.77 9.85
C PRO A 32 4.01 8.66 8.92
N PHE A 33 2.82 8.85 8.34
CA PHE A 33 2.18 7.85 7.48
C PHE A 33 2.42 8.06 5.97
N ASP A 34 3.06 9.17 5.54
CA ASP A 34 3.32 9.41 4.10
C ASP A 34 4.21 8.31 3.50
N LYS A 35 5.29 7.95 4.20
CA LYS A 35 6.20 6.88 3.78
C LYS A 35 5.51 5.50 3.73
N LEU A 36 4.57 5.25 4.64
CA LEU A 36 3.77 4.02 4.64
C LEU A 36 2.82 3.98 3.44
N SER A 37 2.18 5.12 3.11
CA SER A 37 1.32 5.25 1.94
C SER A 37 2.10 5.05 0.64
N ASP A 38 3.27 5.69 0.49
CA ASP A 38 4.15 5.54 -0.66
C ASP A 38 4.54 4.08 -0.91
N LYS A 39 4.98 3.42 0.16
CA LYS A 39 5.39 2.02 0.11
C LYS A 39 4.23 1.09 -0.23
N THR A 40 3.04 1.40 0.28
CA THR A 40 1.81 0.66 -0.04
C THR A 40 1.40 0.85 -1.51
N ARG A 41 1.56 2.06 -2.08
CA ARG A 41 1.36 2.30 -3.52
C ARG A 41 2.36 1.54 -4.38
N ASN A 42 3.62 1.46 -3.96
CA ASN A 42 4.62 0.66 -4.67
C ASN A 42 4.23 -0.83 -4.67
N LEU A 43 3.77 -1.37 -3.54
CA LEU A 43 3.23 -2.74 -3.46
C LEU A 43 2.04 -2.94 -4.40
N MET A 44 1.12 -1.97 -4.47
CA MET A 44 -0.01 -2.00 -5.39
C MET A 44 0.45 -2.09 -6.85
N ARG A 45 1.48 -1.31 -7.23
CA ARG A 45 2.07 -1.31 -8.57
C ARG A 45 2.69 -2.67 -8.90
N LEU A 46 3.56 -3.20 -8.04
CA LEU A 46 4.18 -4.52 -8.22
C LEU A 46 3.13 -5.63 -8.37
N THR A 47 2.08 -5.57 -7.55
CA THR A 47 0.94 -6.50 -7.63
C THR A 47 0.21 -6.40 -8.97
N GLN A 48 -0.01 -5.19 -9.46
CA GLN A 48 -0.63 -4.96 -10.77
C GLN A 48 0.24 -5.46 -11.92
N GLU A 49 1.56 -5.29 -11.84
CA GLU A 49 2.51 -5.79 -12.85
C GLU A 49 2.46 -7.31 -12.96
N LEU A 50 2.47 -8.00 -11.81
CA LEU A 50 2.33 -9.46 -11.77
C LEU A 50 0.97 -9.92 -12.31
N LEU A 51 -0.12 -9.23 -11.95
CA LEU A 51 -1.46 -9.50 -12.48
C LEU A 51 -1.56 -9.36 -14.00
N VAL A 52 -0.93 -8.33 -14.58
CA VAL A 52 -0.91 -8.13 -16.04
C VAL A 52 -0.14 -9.26 -16.72
N ARG A 53 0.95 -9.72 -16.12
CA ARG A 53 1.73 -10.84 -16.65
C ARG A 53 0.94 -12.16 -16.62
N GLU A 54 0.17 -12.39 -15.56
CA GLU A 54 -0.74 -13.54 -15.44
C GLU A 54 -1.99 -13.46 -16.34
N LYS A 55 -2.28 -12.30 -16.95
CA LYS A 55 -3.51 -12.01 -17.72
C LYS A 55 -3.70 -12.88 -18.98
N HIS A 56 -2.66 -13.55 -19.47
CA HIS A 56 -2.75 -14.47 -20.61
C HIS A 56 -3.66 -15.68 -20.36
N ALA A 57 -4.16 -15.87 -19.14
CA ALA A 57 -5.12 -16.90 -18.79
C ALA A 57 -6.55 -16.30 -18.63
N ILE A 58 -7.37 -16.43 -19.68
CA ILE A 58 -8.79 -16.00 -19.70
C ILE A 58 -9.62 -17.09 -19.02
N TYR A 59 -10.21 -16.80 -17.86
CA TYR A 59 -11.05 -17.75 -17.14
C TYR A 59 -12.28 -17.07 -16.53
N PRO A 60 -13.43 -17.75 -16.52
CA PRO A 60 -14.67 -17.22 -15.96
C PRO A 60 -14.53 -16.95 -14.45
N ASP A 61 -15.08 -15.81 -14.03
CA ASP A 61 -15.02 -15.22 -12.68
C ASP A 61 -15.89 -15.95 -11.64
N VAL A 62 -16.29 -17.20 -11.93
CA VAL A 62 -17.35 -17.91 -11.22
C VAL A 62 -16.78 -18.89 -10.21
N PHE A 63 -15.95 -18.45 -9.27
CA PHE A 63 -15.69 -19.24 -8.06
C PHE A 63 -15.35 -18.30 -6.90
N GLN A 64 -16.39 -17.97 -6.14
CA GLN A 64 -16.29 -17.49 -4.77
C GLN A 64 -15.63 -18.60 -3.92
N HIS A 65 -14.83 -18.21 -2.94
CA HIS A 65 -14.23 -19.05 -1.89
C HIS A 65 -13.07 -20.01 -2.26
N ARG A 66 -11.84 -19.49 -2.15
CA ARG A 66 -10.70 -20.30 -1.67
C ARG A 66 -9.90 -19.71 -0.51
N PHE A 67 -10.14 -18.45 -0.17
CA PHE A 67 -9.48 -17.83 0.97
C PHE A 67 -10.53 -17.25 1.93
N GLN A 68 -11.18 -18.13 2.68
CA GLN A 68 -12.07 -17.71 3.79
C GLN A 68 -11.31 -16.95 4.87
N SER A 69 -9.99 -17.13 4.93
CA SER A 69 -9.11 -16.41 5.84
C SER A 69 -8.65 -15.05 5.35
N LEU A 70 -8.99 -14.58 4.13
CA LEU A 70 -8.57 -13.23 3.72
C LEU A 70 -9.30 -12.16 4.51
N PRO A 71 -8.68 -10.98 4.73
CA PRO A 71 -9.33 -9.87 5.41
C PRO A 71 -10.64 -9.50 4.74
N GLU A 72 -11.69 -9.27 5.51
CA GLU A 72 -12.95 -8.81 4.96
C GLU A 72 -12.82 -7.37 4.44
N MET A 73 -13.25 -7.18 3.19
CA MET A 73 -13.12 -5.91 2.47
C MET A 73 -14.48 -5.22 2.22
N SER A 74 -15.60 -5.85 2.57
CA SER A 74 -16.97 -5.34 2.40
C SER A 74 -17.20 -3.99 3.11
N ASN A 75 -16.60 -3.82 4.28
CA ASN A 75 -16.77 -2.64 5.14
C ASN A 75 -15.78 -1.50 4.83
N ARG A 76 -14.80 -1.73 3.96
CA ARG A 76 -13.68 -0.81 3.68
C ARG A 76 -14.01 0.16 2.54
N SER A 77 -15.12 0.87 2.69
CA SER A 77 -15.63 1.84 1.73
C SER A 77 -15.04 3.24 1.93
N ALA A 78 -15.33 4.19 1.02
CA ALA A 78 -14.86 5.56 1.18
C ALA A 78 -15.39 6.25 2.45
N ASN A 79 -16.57 5.85 2.94
CA ASN A 79 -17.19 6.40 4.15
C ASN A 79 -16.52 5.90 5.45
N ASP A 80 -15.77 4.80 5.36
CA ASP A 80 -15.00 4.24 6.48
C ASP A 80 -13.75 5.10 6.78
N LEU A 81 -13.19 5.73 5.74
CA LEU A 81 -11.94 6.50 5.85
C LEU A 81 -12.07 7.78 6.69
N SER A 82 -13.27 8.33 6.86
CA SER A 82 -13.49 9.57 7.62
C SER A 82 -13.54 9.36 9.14
N ASN A 83 -13.70 8.13 9.62
CA ASN A 83 -13.89 7.82 11.04
C ASN A 83 -12.82 6.86 11.58
N LEU A 84 -11.64 6.84 10.96
CA LEU A 84 -10.57 5.92 11.34
C LEU A 84 -9.97 6.29 12.69
N GLU A 85 -10.08 5.38 13.65
CA GLU A 85 -9.33 5.46 14.90
C GLU A 85 -7.90 4.97 14.70
N LEU A 86 -6.91 5.78 15.11
CA LEU A 86 -5.51 5.51 14.84
C LEU A 86 -5.03 4.13 15.33
N LYS A 87 -5.22 3.83 16.62
CA LYS A 87 -4.66 2.61 17.22
C LYS A 87 -5.27 1.35 16.60
N SER A 88 -6.60 1.28 16.53
CA SER A 88 -7.32 0.13 15.98
C SER A 88 -7.02 -0.06 14.49
N THR A 89 -6.92 1.03 13.72
CA THR A 89 -6.56 0.97 12.29
C THR A 89 -5.15 0.42 12.08
N LEU A 90 -4.15 0.88 12.84
CA LEU A 90 -2.78 0.36 12.73
C LEU A 90 -2.69 -1.11 13.12
N SER A 91 -3.37 -1.50 14.21
CA SER A 91 -3.48 -2.89 14.66
C SER A 91 -4.08 -3.80 13.59
N GLN A 92 -5.17 -3.36 12.94
CA GLN A 92 -5.84 -4.11 11.89
C GLN A 92 -4.99 -4.20 10.61
N LEU A 93 -4.39 -3.09 10.16
CA LEU A 93 -3.50 -3.07 9.00
C LEU A 93 -2.33 -4.04 9.17
N HIS A 94 -1.75 -4.09 10.38
CA HIS A 94 -0.63 -5.00 10.68
C HIS A 94 -1.05 -6.46 10.63
N ALA A 95 -2.20 -6.78 11.22
CA ALA A 95 -2.80 -8.10 11.15
C ALA A 95 -3.03 -8.50 9.68
N ASP A 96 -3.74 -7.69 8.91
CA ASP A 96 -4.05 -7.99 7.52
C ASP A 96 -2.79 -8.23 6.67
N LEU A 97 -1.77 -7.37 6.80
CA LEU A 97 -0.51 -7.53 6.08
C LEU A 97 0.21 -8.83 6.43
N LYS A 98 0.20 -9.25 7.70
CA LYS A 98 0.77 -10.55 8.11
C LYS A 98 0.06 -11.72 7.44
N MET A 99 -1.26 -11.65 7.38
CA MET A 99 -2.09 -12.66 6.74
C MET A 99 -1.84 -12.75 5.23
N TYR A 100 -1.76 -11.61 4.53
CA TYR A 100 -1.34 -11.60 3.12
C TYR A 100 0.05 -12.17 2.91
N LYS A 101 1.02 -11.80 3.77
CA LYS A 101 2.37 -12.37 3.72
C LYS A 101 2.34 -13.90 3.79
N GLN A 102 1.58 -14.47 4.74
CA GLN A 102 1.45 -15.92 4.88
C GLN A 102 0.83 -16.56 3.63
N HIS A 103 -0.20 -15.94 3.05
CA HIS A 103 -0.79 -16.40 1.78
C HIS A 103 0.18 -16.32 0.60
N PHE A 104 1.01 -15.29 0.53
CA PHE A 104 2.04 -15.18 -0.50
C PHE A 104 3.18 -16.18 -0.31
N GLU A 105 3.63 -16.44 0.92
CA GLU A 105 4.61 -17.48 1.21
C GLU A 105 4.09 -18.87 0.82
N TRP A 106 2.82 -19.16 1.12
CA TRP A 106 2.14 -20.37 0.64
C TRP A 106 2.11 -20.43 -0.89
N LEU A 107 1.69 -19.34 -1.56
CA LEU A 107 1.60 -19.30 -3.02
C LEU A 107 2.97 -19.44 -3.69
N SER A 108 4.03 -18.87 -3.11
CA SER A 108 5.41 -19.01 -3.59
C SER A 108 5.83 -20.48 -3.59
N ASN A 109 5.52 -21.21 -2.50
CA ASN A 109 5.80 -22.64 -2.41
C ASN A 109 5.02 -23.45 -3.45
N VAL A 110 3.77 -23.06 -3.73
CA VAL A 110 2.95 -23.69 -4.78
C VAL A 110 3.54 -23.41 -6.16
N LEU A 111 3.88 -22.16 -6.50
CA LEU A 111 4.47 -21.80 -7.79
C LEU A 111 5.79 -22.54 -8.04
N LYS A 112 6.61 -22.70 -7.01
CA LYS A 112 7.84 -23.50 -7.06
C LYS A 112 7.56 -24.96 -7.39
N LYS A 113 6.59 -25.60 -6.71
CA LYS A 113 6.18 -26.99 -6.99
C LYS A 113 5.65 -27.18 -8.42
N HIS A 114 5.00 -26.16 -8.98
CA HIS A 114 4.48 -26.18 -10.34
C HIS A 114 5.47 -25.66 -11.40
N HIS A 115 6.76 -25.54 -11.08
CA HIS A 115 7.83 -25.12 -12.01
C HIS A 115 7.58 -23.76 -12.68
N ARG A 116 7.14 -22.75 -11.90
CA ARG A 116 6.89 -21.38 -12.37
C ARG A 116 7.85 -20.35 -11.78
N PRO A 117 9.16 -20.43 -12.10
CA PRO A 117 10.21 -19.65 -11.43
C PRO A 117 10.09 -18.13 -11.65
N ALA A 118 9.58 -17.67 -12.79
CA ALA A 118 9.43 -16.24 -13.06
C ALA A 118 8.37 -15.59 -12.16
N ALA A 119 7.20 -16.24 -12.02
CA ALA A 119 6.13 -15.76 -11.15
C ALA A 119 6.51 -15.89 -9.67
N GLU A 120 7.21 -16.97 -9.29
CA GLU A 120 7.76 -17.14 -7.94
C GLU A 120 8.71 -15.99 -7.59
N LYS A 121 9.69 -15.68 -8.45
CA LYS A 121 10.66 -14.61 -8.19
C LYS A 121 10.01 -13.25 -7.97
N GLU A 122 9.01 -12.91 -8.78
CA GLU A 122 8.25 -11.67 -8.64
C GLU A 122 7.43 -11.65 -7.35
N LEU A 123 6.82 -12.78 -7.00
CA LEU A 123 6.09 -12.91 -5.75
C LEU A 123 7.00 -12.78 -4.52
N VAL A 124 8.22 -13.34 -4.58
CA VAL A 124 9.23 -13.17 -3.53
C VAL A 124 9.59 -11.69 -3.34
N ALA A 125 9.73 -10.93 -4.44
CA ALA A 125 9.94 -9.48 -4.34
C ALA A 125 8.77 -8.76 -3.65
N ILE A 126 7.53 -9.16 -3.94
CA ILE A 126 6.34 -8.64 -3.24
C ILE A 126 6.38 -9.00 -1.75
N ILE A 127 6.75 -10.24 -1.39
CA ILE A 127 6.87 -10.68 0.01
C ILE A 127 7.89 -9.84 0.78
N GLU A 128 9.07 -9.58 0.20
CA GLU A 128 10.08 -8.73 0.84
C GLU A 128 9.60 -7.29 1.02
N GLU A 129 8.87 -6.75 0.04
CA GLU A 129 8.25 -5.44 0.17
C GLU A 129 7.16 -5.42 1.27
N VAL A 130 6.36 -6.48 1.40
CA VAL A 130 5.38 -6.62 2.51
C VAL A 130 6.10 -6.67 3.86
N LYS A 131 7.20 -7.43 4.00
CA LYS A 131 8.00 -7.48 5.24
C LYS A 131 8.53 -6.10 5.61
N SER A 132 9.08 -5.38 4.65
CA SER A 132 9.61 -4.03 4.88
C SER A 132 8.50 -3.04 5.26
N LEU A 133 7.29 -3.16 4.68
CA LEU A 133 6.13 -2.38 5.09
C LEU A 133 5.68 -2.73 6.52
N LEU A 134 5.62 -4.02 6.87
CA LEU A 134 5.30 -4.49 8.22
C LEU A 134 6.27 -3.92 9.25
N SER A 135 7.59 -3.91 8.99
CA SER A 135 8.58 -3.33 9.90
C SER A 135 8.41 -1.82 10.07
N MET A 136 8.02 -1.10 9.02
CA MET A 136 7.70 0.33 9.12
C MET A 136 6.43 0.57 9.94
N LEU A 137 5.40 -0.25 9.72
CA LEU A 137 4.14 -0.16 10.43
C LEU A 137 4.30 -0.48 11.91
N GLU A 138 5.10 -1.50 12.26
CA GLU A 138 5.41 -1.86 13.64
C GLU A 138 6.05 -0.70 14.41
N ARG A 139 6.93 0.08 13.77
CA ARG A 139 7.50 1.28 14.39
C ARG A 139 6.42 2.31 14.72
N GLN A 140 5.48 2.56 13.79
CA GLN A 140 4.37 3.48 14.05
C GLN A 140 3.41 2.96 15.12
N MET A 141 3.15 1.65 15.14
CA MET A 141 2.35 1.03 16.21
C MET A 141 2.99 1.20 17.58
N LEU A 142 4.31 1.06 17.69
CA LEU A 142 5.03 1.27 18.95
C LEU A 142 4.90 2.74 19.42
N THR A 143 5.08 3.70 18.51
CA THR A 143 4.92 5.12 18.81
C THR A 143 3.50 5.49 19.23
N ALA A 144 2.49 4.87 18.60
CA ALA A 144 1.08 5.10 18.90
C ALA A 144 0.53 4.22 20.04
N GLU A 145 1.35 3.33 20.62
CA GLU A 145 0.93 2.32 21.59
C GLU A 145 -0.27 1.48 21.11
N ALA A 146 -0.27 1.12 19.82
CA ALA A 146 -1.30 0.30 19.21
C ALA A 146 -1.10 -1.18 19.58
N PRO A 147 -2.14 -1.89 20.07
CA PRO A 147 -2.02 -3.29 20.46
C PRO A 147 -1.79 -4.19 19.24
N ARG A 148 -1.17 -5.35 19.43
CA ARG A 148 -1.11 -6.37 18.38
C ARG A 148 -2.35 -7.25 18.46
N LEU A 149 -3.02 -7.45 17.33
CA LEU A 149 -4.12 -8.42 17.26
C LEU A 149 -3.54 -9.82 17.11
N THR A 150 -4.04 -10.75 17.92
CA THR A 150 -3.75 -12.17 17.75
C THR A 150 -4.55 -12.67 16.56
N GLN A 151 -3.85 -13.15 15.53
CA GLN A 151 -4.49 -13.72 14.36
C GLN A 151 -4.52 -15.24 14.44
N ALA A 152 -5.65 -15.81 14.03
CA ALA A 152 -5.73 -17.23 13.76
C ALA A 152 -4.79 -17.59 12.61
N THR A 153 -4.14 -18.75 12.72
CA THR A 153 -3.33 -19.31 11.62
C THR A 153 -4.24 -19.52 10.40
N PRO A 154 -3.89 -18.98 9.22
CA PRO A 154 -4.70 -19.17 8.03
C PRO A 154 -4.81 -20.66 7.70
N SER A 155 -6.04 -21.12 7.46
CA SER A 155 -6.29 -22.45 6.94
C SER A 155 -6.05 -22.42 5.42
N PHE A 156 -4.99 -23.09 4.98
CA PHE A 156 -4.75 -23.29 3.57
C PHE A 156 -5.51 -24.53 3.11
N SER A 157 -6.24 -24.44 2.00
CA SER A 157 -6.83 -25.65 1.40
C SER A 157 -5.72 -26.66 1.10
N THR A 158 -6.05 -27.95 1.20
CA THR A 158 -5.21 -29.03 0.68
C THR A 158 -4.79 -28.70 -0.76
N HIS A 159 -3.52 -28.99 -1.07
CA HIS A 159 -2.79 -28.51 -2.24
C HIS A 159 -3.64 -28.31 -3.51
N PRO A 160 -3.55 -27.15 -4.20
CA PRO A 160 -4.12 -27.05 -5.54
C PRO A 160 -3.54 -28.17 -6.40
N THR A 161 -4.38 -29.11 -6.80
CA THR A 161 -3.95 -30.33 -7.50
C THR A 161 -3.67 -30.07 -8.98
N SER A 162 -4.23 -28.99 -9.53
CA SER A 162 -4.07 -28.62 -10.93
C SER A 162 -3.34 -27.29 -11.12
N HIS A 163 -2.60 -27.15 -12.23
CA HIS A 163 -1.99 -25.88 -12.65
C HIS A 163 -3.02 -24.74 -12.79
N PHE A 164 -4.24 -25.07 -13.20
CA PHE A 164 -5.35 -24.14 -13.30
C PHE A 164 -5.75 -23.56 -11.93
N ASP A 165 -5.82 -24.42 -10.91
CA ASP A 165 -6.13 -24.02 -9.55
C ASP A 165 -5.10 -23.07 -8.96
N VAL A 166 -3.82 -23.25 -9.32
CA VAL A 166 -2.72 -22.36 -8.92
C VAL A 166 -2.87 -20.99 -9.55
N LEU A 167 -3.04 -20.92 -10.87
CA LEU A 167 -3.22 -19.67 -11.61
C LEU A 167 -4.39 -18.85 -11.08
N LYS A 168 -5.50 -19.54 -10.83
CA LYS A 168 -6.71 -18.91 -10.33
C LYS A 168 -6.56 -18.39 -8.91
N SER A 169 -5.98 -19.19 -8.02
CA SER A 169 -5.70 -18.81 -6.63
C SER A 169 -4.73 -17.62 -6.58
N SER A 170 -3.70 -17.62 -7.43
CA SER A 170 -2.76 -16.51 -7.60
C SER A 170 -3.49 -15.22 -7.98
N LYS A 171 -4.24 -15.26 -9.08
CA LYS A 171 -4.99 -14.10 -9.59
C LYS A 171 -6.00 -13.55 -8.58
N ALA A 172 -6.73 -14.43 -7.88
CA ALA A 172 -7.69 -14.01 -6.87
C ALA A 172 -7.01 -13.31 -5.69
N LEU A 173 -5.92 -13.91 -5.16
CA LEU A 173 -5.16 -13.34 -4.06
C LEU A 173 -4.54 -11.99 -4.44
N LEU A 174 -3.93 -11.90 -5.63
CA LEU A 174 -3.30 -10.67 -6.11
C LEU A 174 -4.33 -9.55 -6.37
N LYS A 175 -5.50 -9.87 -6.94
CA LYS A 175 -6.61 -8.90 -7.10
C LYS A 175 -7.08 -8.37 -5.74
N HIS A 176 -7.29 -9.27 -4.78
CA HIS A 176 -7.75 -8.91 -3.44
C HIS A 176 -6.71 -8.06 -2.71
N PHE A 177 -5.44 -8.45 -2.77
CA PHE A 177 -4.34 -7.67 -2.19
C PHE A 177 -4.19 -6.29 -2.85
N LYS A 178 -4.36 -6.18 -4.17
CA LYS A 178 -4.36 -4.88 -4.86
C LYS A 178 -5.45 -3.96 -4.31
N PHE A 179 -6.67 -4.48 -4.14
CA PHE A 179 -7.78 -3.70 -3.56
C PHE A 179 -7.47 -3.27 -2.12
N TYR A 180 -6.86 -4.17 -1.34
CA TYR A 180 -6.38 -3.85 0.00
C TYR A 180 -5.30 -2.75 0.01
N CYS A 181 -4.28 -2.82 -0.86
CA CYS A 181 -3.25 -1.79 -0.93
C CYS A 181 -3.83 -0.42 -1.31
N ASP A 182 -4.78 -0.40 -2.24
CA ASP A 182 -5.47 0.83 -2.62
C ASP A 182 -6.19 1.47 -1.42
N TRP A 183 -6.98 0.69 -0.69
CA TRP A 183 -7.63 1.18 0.53
C TRP A 183 -6.63 1.58 1.62
N ALA A 184 -5.64 0.72 1.92
CA ALA A 184 -4.64 0.95 2.97
C ALA A 184 -3.81 2.21 2.71
N SER A 185 -3.47 2.50 1.45
CA SER A 185 -2.76 3.72 1.08
C SER A 185 -3.56 4.99 1.41
N ARG A 186 -4.89 4.95 1.23
CA ARG A 186 -5.82 6.03 1.57
C ARG A 186 -6.07 6.11 3.07
N ALA A 187 -6.13 4.98 3.76
CA ALA A 187 -6.21 4.93 5.21
C ALA A 187 -4.99 5.63 5.85
N PHE A 188 -3.76 5.34 5.40
CA PHE A 188 -2.56 6.04 5.87
C PHE A 188 -2.61 7.55 5.64
N ILE A 189 -3.16 8.01 4.50
CA ILE A 189 -3.33 9.44 4.22
C ILE A 189 -4.37 10.07 5.15
N SER A 190 -5.45 9.34 5.44
CA SER A 190 -6.53 9.83 6.31
C SER A 190 -6.06 9.94 7.76
N LEU A 191 -5.24 9.00 8.23
CA LEU A 191 -4.60 9.04 9.56
C LEU A 191 -3.58 10.19 9.73
N ASN A 192 -3.16 10.85 8.64
CA ASN A 192 -2.32 12.05 8.69
C ASN A 192 -3.13 13.35 8.88
N GLN A 193 -4.47 13.28 8.91
CA GLN A 193 -5.31 14.45 9.13
C GLN A 193 -5.49 14.69 10.64
N PRO A 194 -5.45 15.96 11.10
CA PRO A 194 -5.61 16.34 12.50
C PRO A 194 -7.04 16.13 13.02
#